data_AF-A0A4Z1BZG3-F1
#
_entry.id   AF-A0A4Z1BZG3-F1
#
_cell.length_a   1.000
_cell.length_b   1.000
_cell.length_c   1.000
_cell.angle_alpha   90.00
_cell.angle_beta   90.00
_cell.angle_gamma   90.00
#
_symmetry.space_group_name_H-M   'P 1'
#
loop_
_entity.id
_entity.type
_entity.pdbx_description
1 polymer ?
#
loop_
_entity_poly.entity_id
_entity_poly.type
_entity_poly.pdbx_seq_one_letter_code
_entity_poly.pdbx_strand_id
1 'polypeptide(L)' 'MPFIIAIDGPAASGKGTISRALAAHLGFHHLDTGLLYRATGAKGGDPVAAARGLTAADLARDDLRSAAAGQAASR' A
#
# COMPACT_ATOMS: atom_id res chain seq x y z
N MET A 1 2.61 -18.55 12.19
CA MET A 1 2.67 -17.22 11.53
C MET A 1 2.43 -17.43 10.05
N PRO A 2 1.65 -16.57 9.37
CA PRO A 2 1.51 -16.65 7.92
C PRO A 2 2.85 -16.38 7.23
N PHE A 3 3.13 -17.05 6.11
CA PHE A 3 4.31 -16.76 5.30
C PHE A 3 4.06 -15.47 4.51
N ILE A 4 4.95 -14.48 4.66
CA ILE A 4 4.82 -13.15 4.06
C ILE A 4 6.02 -12.89 3.16
N ILE A 5 5.76 -12.44 1.93
CA ILE A 5 6.78 -12.03 0.97
C ILE A 5 6.69 -10.51 0.80
N ALA A 6 7.72 -9.78 1.22
CA ALA A 6 7.88 -8.36 0.93
C ALA A 6 8.74 -8.18 -0.34
N ILE A 7 8.29 -7.31 -1.25
CA ILE A 7 9.03 -7.00 -2.48
C ILE A 7 9.42 -5.51 -2.46
N ASP A 8 10.72 -5.25 -2.38
CA ASP A 8 11.28 -3.90 -2.34
C ASP A 8 12.27 -3.64 -3.49
N GLY A 9 12.59 -2.37 -3.74
CA GLY A 9 13.47 -1.91 -4.80
C GLY A 9 13.11 -0.50 -5.33
N PRO A 10 13.89 0.06 -6.27
CA PRO A 10 13.76 1.46 -6.72
C PRO A 10 12.38 1.80 -7.28
N ALA A 11 12.02 3.10 -7.26
CA ALA A 11 10.82 3.57 -7.95
C ALA A 11 10.81 3.11 -9.42
N ALA A 12 9.63 2.79 -9.95
CA ALA A 12 9.42 2.32 -11.32
C ALA A 12 10.13 0.99 -11.73
N SER A 13 10.70 0.21 -10.81
CA SER A 13 11.35 -1.08 -11.14
C SER A 13 10.40 -2.26 -11.43
N GLY A 14 9.08 -2.04 -11.49
CA GLY A 14 8.10 -3.09 -11.79
C GLY A 14 7.62 -3.95 -10.59
N LYS A 15 7.95 -3.57 -9.35
CA LYS A 15 7.58 -4.31 -8.11
C LYS A 15 6.10 -4.65 -7.98
N GLY A 16 5.23 -3.70 -8.33
CA GLY A 16 3.78 -3.90 -8.29
C GLY A 16 3.31 -4.98 -9.27
N THR A 17 3.96 -5.04 -10.45
CA THR A 17 3.67 -6.05 -11.47
C THR A 17 4.14 -7.43 -11.01
N ILE A 18 5.39 -7.56 -10.56
CA ILE A 18 5.92 -8.86 -10.13
C ILE A 18 5.25 -9.38 -8.86
N SER A 19 4.90 -8.51 -7.90
CA SER A 19 4.20 -8.91 -6.67
C SER A 19 2.81 -9.50 -6.95
N ARG A 20 2.05 -8.91 -7.88
CA ARG A 20 0.76 -9.47 -8.31
C ARG A 20 0.92 -10.82 -9.00
N ALA A 21 1.87 -10.92 -9.93
CA ALA A 21 2.13 -12.17 -10.64
C ALA A 21 2.58 -13.29 -9.68
N LEU A 22 3.46 -12.98 -8.73
CA LEU A 22 3.93 -13.92 -7.72
C LEU A 22 2.81 -14.37 -6.79
N ALA A 23 1.95 -13.45 -6.35
CA ALA A 23 0.82 -13.78 -5.50
C ALA A 23 -0.16 -14.73 -6.20
N ALA A 24 -0.48 -14.46 -7.47
CA ALA A 24 -1.31 -15.37 -8.28
C ALA A 24 -0.65 -16.74 -8.48
N HIS A 25 0.66 -16.78 -8.73
CA HIS A 25 1.40 -18.03 -8.93
C HIS A 25 1.46 -18.90 -7.68
N LEU A 26 1.60 -18.30 -6.49
CA LEU A 26 1.72 -19.01 -5.22
C LEU A 26 0.39 -19.20 -4.48
N GLY A 27 -0.72 -18.64 -4.98
CA GLY A 27 -2.03 -18.66 -4.30
C GLY A 27 -2.11 -17.74 -3.09
N PHE A 28 -1.38 -16.62 -3.09
CA PHE A 28 -1.31 -15.67 -1.98
C PHE A 28 -2.26 -14.50 -2.20
N HIS A 29 -2.71 -13.90 -1.11
CA HIS A 29 -3.33 -12.57 -1.16
C HIS A 29 -2.26 -11.52 -1.49
N HIS A 30 -2.61 -10.57 -2.37
CA HIS A 30 -1.76 -9.42 -2.70
C HIS A 30 -2.17 -8.20 -1.87
N LEU A 31 -1.20 -7.57 -1.21
CA LEU A 31 -1.39 -6.31 -0.47
C LEU A 31 -0.64 -5.19 -1.20
N ASP A 32 -1.36 -4.17 -1.67
CA ASP A 32 -0.75 -2.95 -2.22
C ASP A 32 -0.36 -2.01 -1.07
N THR A 33 0.89 -2.14 -0.60
CA THR A 33 1.43 -1.29 0.47
C THR A 33 1.50 0.19 0.06
N GLY A 34 1.60 0.50 -1.23
CA GLY A 34 1.56 1.88 -1.72
C GLY A 34 0.20 2.52 -1.49
N LEU A 35 -0.91 1.81 -1.74
CA LEU A 35 -2.25 2.28 -1.36
C LEU A 35 -2.39 2.43 0.16
N LEU A 36 -1.88 1.47 0.93
CA LEU A 36 -1.92 1.52 2.39
C LEU A 36 -1.21 2.77 2.93
N TYR A 37 0.02 3.04 2.51
CA TYR A 37 0.78 4.22 2.95
C TYR A 37 0.12 5.53 2.54
N ARG A 38 -0.48 5.57 1.34
CA ARG A 38 -1.24 6.74 0.86
C ARG A 38 -2.53 6.97 1.64
N ALA A 39 -3.24 5.91 2.01
CA ALA A 39 -4.41 6.03 2.88
C ALA A 39 -4.01 6.52 4.28
N THR A 40 -2.92 6.00 4.85
CA THR A 40 -2.37 6.47 6.13
C THR A 40 -2.01 7.95 6.08
N GLY A 41 -1.25 8.37 5.08
CA GLY A 41 -0.87 9.77 4.90
C GLY A 41 -2.07 10.69 4.66
N ALA A 42 -3.05 10.26 3.87
CA ALA A 42 -4.28 11.00 3.61
C ALA A 42 -5.20 11.11 4.84
N LYS A 43 -5.11 10.17 5.79
CA LYS A 43 -5.83 10.23 7.07
C LYS A 43 -5.17 11.22 8.04
N GLY A 44 -3.86 11.41 7.92
CA GLY A 44 -3.09 12.38 8.70
C GLY A 44 -2.98 12.04 10.19
N GLY A 45 -2.35 12.94 10.96
CA GLY A 45 -2.10 12.73 12.39
C GLY A 45 -0.93 11.79 12.66
N ASP A 46 -1.00 11.03 13.77
CA ASP A 46 0.00 10.02 14.09
C ASP A 46 -0.07 8.84 13.08
N PRO A 47 1.02 8.51 12.35
CA PRO A 47 0.98 7.50 11.30
C PRO A 47 0.59 6.11 11.80
N VAL A 48 0.99 5.74 13.03
CA VAL A 48 0.69 4.42 13.59
C VAL A 48 -0.79 4.32 13.95
N ALA A 49 -1.34 5.33 14.60
CA ALA A 49 -2.76 5.41 14.92
C ALA A 49 -3.61 5.46 13.64
N ALA A 50 -3.19 6.26 12.65
CA ALA A 50 -3.86 6.35 11.36
C ALA A 50 -3.91 5.00 10.64
N ALA A 51 -2.78 4.30 10.54
CA ALA A 51 -2.68 2.99 9.90
C ALA A 51 -3.54 1.93 10.63
N ARG A 52 -3.53 1.92 11.97
CA ARG A 52 -4.34 1.00 12.78
C ARG A 52 -5.85 1.24 12.62
N GLY A 53 -6.25 2.47 12.32
CA GLY A 53 -7.64 2.84 12.11
C GLY A 53 -8.13 2.73 10.67
N LEU A 54 -7.33 2.19 9.73
CA LEU A 54 -7.76 2.04 8.34
C LEU A 54 -8.83 0.96 8.19
N THR A 55 -9.76 1.23 7.29
CA THR A 55 -10.84 0.33 6.87
C THR A 55 -10.74 0.02 5.38
N ALA A 56 -11.49 -0.96 4.91
CA ALA A 56 -11.60 -1.23 3.47
C ALA A 56 -12.12 -0.02 2.67
N ALA A 57 -13.01 0.78 3.27
CA ALA A 57 -13.53 2.00 2.64
C ALA A 57 -12.45 3.07 2.46
N ASP A 58 -11.52 3.19 3.41
CA ASP A 58 -10.38 4.12 3.29
C ASP A 58 -9.49 3.73 2.09
N LEU A 59 -9.28 2.44 1.86
CA LEU A 59 -8.46 1.93 0.75
C LEU A 59 -9.15 2.01 -0.62
N ALA A 60 -10.48 2.15 -0.65
CA ALA A 60 -11.28 2.25 -1.87
C ALA A 60 -11.41 3.68 -2.41
N ARG A 61 -10.80 4.67 -1.74
CA ARG A 61 -10.83 6.07 -2.17
C ARG A 61 -10.07 6.27 -3.49
N ASP A 62 -10.70 6.95 -4.44
CA ASP A 62 -10.12 7.21 -5.77
C ASP A 62 -8.94 8.20 -5.75
N ASP A 63 -8.89 9.06 -4.74
CA ASP A 63 -7.87 10.10 -4.60
C ASP A 63 -6.51 9.57 -4.14
N LEU A 64 -6.43 8.32 -3.70
CA LEU A 64 -5.19 7.71 -3.19
C LEU A 64 -4.11 7.51 -4.25
N ARG A 65 -4.44 7.58 -5.53
CA ARG A 65 -3.46 7.51 -6.62
C ARG A 65 -2.96 8.89 -7.06
N SER A 66 -3.46 9.96 -6.45
CA SER A 66 -3.04 11.34 -6.75
C SER A 66 -1.60 11.61 -6.29
N ALA A 67 -0.98 12.62 -6.91
CA ALA A 67 0.33 13.11 -6.48
C ALA A 67 0.31 13.62 -5.02
N ALA A 68 -0.78 14.26 -4.61
CA ALA A 68 -0.97 14.76 -3.25
C ALA A 68 -0.96 13.63 -2.22
N ALA A 69 -1.69 12.54 -2.47
CA ALA A 69 -1.68 11.37 -1.60
C ALA A 69 -0.29 10.70 -1.55
N GLY A 70 0.40 10.62 -2.68
CA GLY A 70 1.79 10.16 -2.74
C GLY A 70 2.75 11.00 -1.89
N GLN A 71 2.61 12.32 -1.92
CA GLN A 71 3.39 13.23 -1.08
C GLN A 71 3.05 13.08 0.40
N ALA A 72 1.77 12.94 0.75
CA ALA A 72 1.33 12.72 2.12
C ALA A 72 1.89 11.41 2.71
N ALA A 73 2.03 10.36 1.88
CA ALA A 73 2.63 9.08 2.27
C ALA A 73 4.15 9.13 2.46
N SER A 74 4.81 10.15 1.93
CA SER A 74 6.28 10.29 1.93
C SER A 74 6.80 11.21 3.04
N ARG A 75 5.91 11.72 3.90
CA ARG A 75 6.22 12.60 5.03
C ARG A 75 6.15 11.81 6.34
#